data_AF-A0A640KVJ8-F1
#
_entry.id   AF-A0A640KVJ8-F1
#
_cell.length_a   1.000
_cell.length_b   1.000
_cell.length_c   1.000
_cell.angle_alpha   90.00
_cell.angle_beta   90.00
_cell.angle_gamma   90.00
#
_symmetry.space_group_name_H-M   'P 1'
#
loop_
_entity.id
_entity.type
_entity.pdbx_description
1 polymer ?
#
loop_
_entity_poly.entity_id
_entity_poly.type
_entity_poly.pdbx_seq_one_letter_code
_entity_poly.pdbx_strand_id
1 'polypeptide(L)'
;MLRFIPRRLAIGAYSMFMIEQKNNPKLKGLPVSERGKMTSKLYKSLSPSDKAALDKRAAAYTSFKRGNQKTKAKGEKKTRSPHVPSAYAKFVKENIGRFEKLPRLDRMKAVAKLWKQHNARSGK
;
A
#
# COMPACT_ATOMS: atom_id res chain seq x y z
N MET A 1 -2.54 32.88 9.52
CA MET A 1 -1.47 32.24 8.70
C MET A 1 -1.02 30.95 9.36
N LEU A 2 -1.50 29.79 8.90
CA LEU A 2 -1.08 28.48 9.41
C LEU A 2 0.30 28.15 8.85
N ARG A 3 1.34 28.24 9.70
CA ARG A 3 2.69 27.78 9.36
C ARG A 3 2.66 26.26 9.28
N PHE A 4 2.67 25.71 8.07
CA PHE A 4 2.98 24.30 7.87
C PHE A 4 4.45 24.08 8.22
N ILE A 5 4.73 23.79 9.48
CA ILE A 5 6.05 23.31 9.89
C ILE A 5 6.20 21.93 9.24
N PRO A 6 7.18 21.72 8.34
CA PRO A 6 7.44 20.40 7.80
C PRO A 6 7.89 19.53 8.98
N ARG A 7 6.98 18.70 9.49
CA ARG A 7 7.34 17.63 10.42
C ARG A 7 8.29 16.72 9.67
N ARG A 8 9.60 16.90 9.91
CA ARG A 8 10.61 15.93 9.49
C ARG A 8 10.16 14.61 10.11
N LEU A 9 9.78 13.65 9.27
CA LEU A 9 9.47 12.30 9.71
C LEU A 9 10.81 11.65 10.08
N ALA A 10 11.35 12.07 11.23
CA ALA A 10 12.50 11.44 11.83
C ALA A 10 12.11 9.99 12.15
N ILE A 11 13.01 9.07 11.81
CA ILE A 11 12.87 7.66 12.18
C ILE A 11 13.17 7.55 13.69
N GLY A 12 12.56 6.60 14.40
CA GLY A 12 12.84 6.38 15.83
C GLY A 12 14.15 5.61 16.07
N ALA A 13 14.72 5.68 17.28
CA ALA A 13 15.99 5.01 17.63
C ALA A 13 16.02 3.51 17.32
N TYR A 14 14.94 2.77 17.57
CA TYR A 14 14.91 1.33 17.27
C TYR A 14 15.03 1.05 15.77
N SER A 15 14.37 1.86 14.94
CA SER A 15 14.47 1.73 13.49
C SER A 15 15.86 2.12 12.97
N MET A 16 16.51 3.11 13.59
CA MET A 16 17.92 3.41 13.33
C MET A 16 18.82 2.22 13.66
N PHE A 17 18.63 1.61 14.83
CA PHE A 17 19.36 0.43 15.25
C PHE A 17 19.19 -0.73 14.26
N MET A 18 17.97 -0.98 13.74
CA MET A 18 17.75 -2.00 12.72
C MET A 18 18.49 -1.70 11.41
N ILE A 19 18.54 -0.43 10.99
CA ILE A 19 19.29 -0.01 9.79
C ILE A 19 20.79 -0.25 9.97
N GLU A 20 21.34 0.06 11.14
CA GLU A 20 22.75 -0.18 11.48
C GLU A 20 23.08 -1.68 11.54
N GLN A 21 22.17 -2.50 12.08
CA GLN A 21 22.36 -3.94 12.23
C GLN A 21 22.06 -4.77 10.97
N LYS A 22 21.57 -4.16 9.88
CA LYS A 22 21.15 -4.87 8.66
C LYS A 22 22.22 -5.77 8.04
N ASN A 23 23.49 -5.41 8.21
CA ASN A 23 24.64 -6.12 7.63
C ASN A 23 25.37 -7.02 8.64
N ASN A 24 24.85 -7.17 9.86
CA ASN A 24 25.52 -7.95 10.90
C ASN A 24 25.58 -9.44 10.51
N PRO A 25 26.78 -10.05 10.41
CA PRO A 25 26.92 -11.46 10.00
C PRO A 25 26.19 -12.42 10.94
N LYS A 26 26.07 -12.09 12.23
CA LYS A 26 25.35 -12.91 13.23
C LYS A 26 23.85 -13.01 12.94
N LEU A 27 23.28 -12.06 12.19
CA LEU A 27 21.88 -12.04 11.81
C LEU A 27 21.63 -12.59 10.40
N LYS A 28 22.67 -12.80 9.57
CA LYS A 28 22.50 -13.25 8.18
C LYS A 28 22.13 -14.73 8.07
N GLY A 29 22.54 -15.56 9.03
CA GLY A 29 22.21 -16.99 9.07
C GLY A 29 20.84 -17.31 9.67
N LEU A 30 20.16 -16.34 10.28
CA LEU A 30 18.88 -16.56 10.96
C LEU A 30 17.69 -16.33 10.02
N PRO A 31 16.59 -17.10 10.18
CA PRO A 31 15.36 -16.88 9.42
C PRO A 31 14.78 -15.49 9.71
N VAL A 32 14.10 -14.90 8.72
CA VAL A 32 13.63 -13.50 8.76
C VAL A 32 12.78 -13.20 10.01
N SER A 33 11.95 -14.16 10.40
CA SER A 33 11.09 -14.10 11.58
C SER A 33 11.88 -13.98 12.89
N GLU A 34 13.02 -14.64 13.01
CA GLU A 34 13.85 -14.64 14.22
C GLU A 34 14.75 -13.41 14.31
N ARG A 35 15.17 -12.86 13.16
CA ARG A 35 16.01 -11.64 13.13
C ARG A 35 15.36 -10.50 13.90
N GLY A 36 14.06 -10.27 13.73
CA GLY A 36 13.33 -9.24 14.49
C GLY A 36 13.29 -9.50 16.00
N LYS A 37 13.15 -10.77 16.41
CA LYS A 37 13.18 -11.14 17.83
C LYS A 37 14.58 -10.89 18.42
N MET A 38 15.64 -11.23 17.70
CA MET A 38 17.01 -11.03 18.15
C MET A 38 17.40 -9.54 18.19
N THR A 39 17.05 -8.75 17.17
CA THR A 39 17.33 -7.30 17.18
C THR A 39 16.57 -6.59 18.30
N SER A 40 15.32 -7.00 18.60
CA SER A 40 14.59 -6.40 19.71
C SER A 40 15.20 -6.73 21.08
N LYS A 41 15.70 -7.96 21.28
CA LYS A 41 16.44 -8.34 22.49
C LYS A 41 17.72 -7.52 22.65
N LEU A 42 18.52 -7.42 21.57
CA LEU A 42 19.76 -6.63 21.57
C LEU A 42 19.51 -5.15 21.84
N TYR A 43 18.45 -4.58 21.28
CA TYR A 43 18.10 -3.19 21.53
C TYR A 43 17.70 -2.94 22.99
N LYS A 44 16.98 -3.89 23.61
CA LYS A 44 16.59 -3.78 25.02
C LYS A 44 17.79 -3.84 25.95
N SER A 45 18.81 -4.65 25.63
CA SER A 45 20.05 -4.75 26.41
C SER A 45 21.01 -3.57 26.26
N LEU A 46 20.75 -2.61 25.35
CA LEU A 46 21.56 -1.41 25.22
C LEU A 46 21.44 -0.51 26.45
N SER A 47 22.55 0.12 26.80
CA SER A 47 22.60 1.14 27.86
C SER A 47 21.75 2.37 27.48
N PRO A 48 21.29 3.16 28.46
CA PRO A 48 20.57 4.41 28.19
C PRO A 48 21.39 5.40 27.35
N SER A 49 22.71 5.44 27.53
CA SER A 49 23.60 6.32 26.75
C SER A 49 23.64 5.93 25.27
N ASP A 50 23.68 4.63 24.96
CA ASP A 50 23.69 4.15 23.58
C ASP A 50 22.36 4.45 22.89
N LYS A 51 21.25 4.34 23.62
CA LYS A 51 19.91 4.72 23.13
C LYS A 51 19.84 6.22 22.81
N ALA A 52 20.37 7.07 23.68
CA ALA A 52 20.43 8.52 23.42
C ALA A 52 21.31 8.86 22.19
N ALA A 53 22.42 8.13 21.99
CA ALA A 53 23.24 8.28 20.79
C ALA A 53 22.49 7.84 19.51
N LEU A 54 21.70 6.77 19.59
CA LEU A 54 20.82 6.32 18.50
C LEU A 54 19.74 7.35 18.18
N ASP A 55 19.10 7.95 19.19
CA ASP A 55 18.07 8.98 18.97
C ASP A 55 18.63 10.20 18.24
N LYS A 56 19.84 10.66 18.60
CA LYS A 56 20.51 11.76 17.89
C LYS A 56 20.74 11.42 16.41
N ARG A 57 21.21 10.20 16.12
CA ARG A 57 21.41 9.73 14.73
C ARG A 57 20.09 9.57 13.99
N ALA A 58 19.06 9.07 14.66
CA ALA A 58 17.73 8.87 14.09
C ALA A 58 17.07 10.20 13.72
N ALA A 59 17.23 11.23 14.55
CA ALA A 59 16.80 12.60 14.27
C ALA A 59 17.53 13.23 13.07
N ALA A 60 18.81 12.92 12.90
CA ALA A 60 19.61 13.39 11.77
C ALA A 60 19.31 12.62 10.46
N TYR A 61 18.66 11.46 10.53
CA TYR A 61 18.45 10.59 9.38
C TYR A 61 17.31 11.09 8.50
N THR A 62 17.66 11.53 7.30
CA THR A 62 16.71 12.05 6.31
C THR A 62 16.29 10.95 5.33
N SER A 63 15.26 10.16 5.67
CA SER A 63 14.76 9.14 4.73
C SER A 63 13.86 9.75 3.65
N PHE A 64 14.45 10.48 2.72
CA PHE A 64 13.74 11.05 1.56
C PHE A 64 13.55 10.00 0.46
N LYS A 65 12.76 8.96 0.69
CA LYS A 65 12.06 8.24 -0.40
C LYS A 65 10.71 7.75 0.10
N ARG A 66 9.71 8.64 0.08
CA ARG A 66 8.33 8.19 -0.11
C ARG A 66 8.21 7.74 -1.56
N GLY A 67 8.73 6.54 -1.85
CA GLY A 67 8.32 5.84 -3.06
C GLY A 67 6.80 5.77 -3.05
N ASN A 68 6.18 5.95 -4.21
CA ASN A 68 4.73 5.92 -4.42
C ASN A 68 4.19 4.54 -3.98
N GLN A 69 4.04 4.34 -2.67
CA GLN A 69 3.71 3.06 -2.08
C GLN A 69 2.21 2.92 -2.27
N LYS A 70 1.83 2.34 -3.42
CA LYS A 70 0.49 1.79 -3.60
C LYS A 70 0.25 0.90 -2.39
N THR A 71 -0.64 1.32 -1.50
CA THR A 71 -1.07 0.54 -0.35
C THR A 71 -1.62 -0.78 -0.88
N LYS A 72 -0.79 -1.83 -0.88
CA LYS A 72 -1.28 -3.18 -1.08
C LYS A 72 -2.08 -3.49 0.17
N ALA A 73 -3.39 -3.24 0.12
CA ALA A 73 -4.35 -3.78 1.06
C ALA A 73 -4.31 -5.32 0.96
N LYS A 74 -3.31 -5.91 1.60
CA LYS A 74 -3.17 -7.35 1.88
C LYS A 74 -3.41 -7.55 3.38
N GLY A 75 -4.43 -6.88 3.93
CA GLY A 75 -5.15 -7.43 5.07
C GLY A 75 -6.09 -8.49 4.52
N GLU A 76 -6.26 -9.59 5.25
CA GLU A 76 -7.26 -10.63 4.97
C GLU A 76 -8.50 -9.98 4.34
N LYS A 77 -8.81 -10.38 3.10
CA LYS A 77 -10.03 -9.90 2.45
C LYS A 77 -11.18 -10.47 3.27
N LYS A 78 -11.67 -9.70 4.25
CA LYS A 78 -13.03 -9.90 4.77
C LYS A 78 -13.90 -10.04 3.54
N THR A 79 -14.58 -11.17 3.40
CA THR A 79 -15.52 -11.43 2.31
C THR A 79 -16.60 -10.36 2.40
N ARG A 80 -16.36 -9.22 1.75
CA ARG A 80 -17.38 -8.18 1.63
C ARG A 80 -18.53 -8.83 0.89
N SER A 81 -19.74 -8.65 1.44
CA SER A 81 -20.95 -9.10 0.77
C SER A 81 -20.92 -8.63 -0.68
N PRO A 82 -21.21 -9.49 -1.67
CA PRO A 82 -21.21 -9.11 -3.07
C PRO A 82 -22.11 -7.89 -3.25
N HIS A 83 -21.54 -6.81 -3.79
CA HIS A 83 -22.31 -5.59 -4.04
C HIS A 83 -23.41 -5.86 -5.05
N VAL A 84 -24.62 -5.34 -4.79
CA VAL A 84 -25.74 -5.43 -5.74
C VAL A 84 -25.30 -4.80 -7.07
N PRO A 85 -25.42 -5.52 -8.21
CA PRO A 85 -24.99 -4.98 -9.49
C PRO A 85 -25.75 -3.69 -9.86
N SER A 86 -25.02 -2.65 -10.23
CA SER A 86 -25.57 -1.42 -10.82
C SER A 86 -26.39 -1.73 -12.08
N ALA A 87 -27.35 -0.87 -12.42
CA ALA A 87 -28.13 -0.98 -13.66
C ALA A 87 -27.23 -1.13 -14.91
N TYR A 88 -26.13 -0.37 -14.96
CA TYR A 88 -25.14 -0.50 -16.04
C TYR A 88 -24.47 -1.88 -16.05
N ALA A 89 -24.17 -2.46 -14.88
CA ALA A 89 -23.54 -3.77 -14.81
C ALA A 89 -24.47 -4.89 -15.30
N LYS A 90 -25.78 -4.78 -15.02
CA LYS A 90 -26.80 -5.68 -15.58
C LYS A 90 -26.88 -5.53 -17.10
N PHE A 91 -26.96 -4.29 -17.59
CA PHE A 91 -26.99 -3.99 -19.01
C PHE A 91 -25.76 -4.51 -19.77
N VAL A 92 -24.57 -4.36 -19.20
CA VAL A 92 -23.34 -4.89 -19.79
C VAL A 92 -23.40 -6.41 -19.87
N LYS A 93 -23.85 -7.09 -18.80
CA LYS A 93 -23.96 -8.56 -18.79
C LYS A 93 -24.86 -9.09 -19.91
N GLU A 94 -25.97 -8.40 -20.19
CA GLU A 94 -26.94 -8.78 -21.23
C GLU A 94 -26.47 -8.46 -22.65
N ASN A 95 -25.73 -7.37 -22.85
CA ASN A 95 -25.40 -6.87 -24.19
C ASN A 95 -23.98 -7.20 -24.66
N ILE A 96 -23.07 -7.62 -23.77
CA ILE A 96 -21.66 -7.88 -24.13
C ILE A 96 -21.50 -9.03 -25.13
N GLY A 97 -22.41 -10.03 -25.10
CA GLY A 97 -22.42 -11.17 -26.02
C GLY A 97 -22.64 -10.76 -27.48
N ARG A 98 -23.35 -9.65 -27.72
CA ARG A 98 -23.61 -9.11 -29.07
C ARG A 98 -22.32 -8.65 -29.78
N PHE A 99 -21.26 -8.43 -29.02
CA PHE A 99 -19.99 -7.92 -29.52
C PHE A 99 -18.86 -8.96 -29.45
N GLU A 100 -19.14 -10.24 -29.24
CA GLU A 100 -18.12 -11.31 -29.04
C GLU A 100 -17.02 -11.36 -30.10
N LYS A 101 -17.33 -10.97 -31.34
CA LYS A 101 -16.37 -10.89 -32.46
C LYS A 101 -15.29 -9.82 -32.27
N LEU A 102 -15.45 -8.89 -31.34
CA LEU A 102 -14.51 -7.80 -31.06
C LEU A 102 -13.56 -8.13 -29.90
N PRO A 103 -12.33 -7.56 -29.91
CA PRO A 103 -11.43 -7.62 -28.76
C PRO A 103 -12.09 -7.06 -27.49
N ARG A 104 -11.73 -7.61 -26.32
CA ARG A 104 -12.38 -7.32 -25.03
C ARG A 104 -12.57 -5.83 -24.73
N LEU A 105 -11.57 -5.00 -25.04
CA LEU A 105 -11.64 -3.55 -24.80
C LEU A 105 -12.67 -2.88 -25.72
N ASP A 106 -12.76 -3.30 -26.97
CA ASP A 106 -13.67 -2.70 -27.94
C ASP A 106 -15.11 -3.18 -27.74
N ARG A 107 -15.31 -4.39 -27.21
CA ARG A 107 -16.62 -4.84 -26.70
C ARG A 107 -17.16 -3.89 -25.65
N MET A 108 -16.34 -3.51 -24.67
CA MET A 108 -16.77 -2.61 -23.60
C MET A 108 -17.06 -1.20 -24.12
N LYS A 109 -16.28 -0.68 -25.07
CA LYS A 109 -16.55 0.61 -25.73
C LYS A 109 -17.88 0.59 -26.49
N ALA A 110 -18.16 -0.49 -27.23
CA ALA A 110 -19.39 -0.64 -27.98
C ALA A 110 -20.63 -0.71 -27.06
N VAL A 111 -20.53 -1.49 -25.98
CA VAL A 111 -21.60 -1.56 -24.96
C VAL A 111 -21.79 -0.22 -24.25
N ALA A 112 -20.71 0.52 -23.94
CA ALA A 112 -20.82 1.85 -23.35
C ALA A 112 -21.50 2.85 -24.29
N LYS A 113 -21.22 2.78 -25.60
CA LYS A 113 -21.92 3.59 -26.61
C LYS A 113 -23.41 3.23 -26.68
N LEU A 114 -23.73 1.94 -26.66
CA LEU A 114 -25.11 1.46 -26.64
C LEU A 114 -25.87 1.91 -25.38
N TRP A 115 -25.22 1.86 -24.21
CA TRP A 115 -25.81 2.34 -22.96
C TRP A 115 -26.11 3.84 -22.99
N LYS A 116 -25.20 4.66 -23.55
CA LYS A 116 -25.46 6.10 -23.73
C LYS A 116 -26.67 6.35 -24.62
N GLN A 117 -26.82 5.60 -25.71
CA GLN A 117 -27.98 5.70 -26.61
C GLN A 117 -29.27 5.24 -25.92
N HIS A 118 -29.21 4.16 -25.14
CA HIS A 118 -30.32 3.67 -24.34
C HIS A 118 -30.79 4.74 -23.35
N ASN A 119 -29.88 5.33 -22.58
CA ASN A 119 -30.19 6.36 -21.59
C ASN A 119 -30.71 7.66 -22.23
N ALA A 120 -30.19 8.05 -23.39
CA ALA A 120 -30.67 9.21 -24.12
C ALA A 120 -32.11 9.01 -24.66
N ARG A 121 -32.51 7.77 -24.96
CA ARG A 121 -33.85 7.42 -25.42
C ARG A 121 -34.83 7.17 -24.28
N SER A 122 -34.36 6.58 -23.18
CA SER A 122 -35.17 6.28 -22.00
C SER A 122 -35.32 7.47 -21.06
N GLY A 123 -35.33 8.70 -21.60
CA GLY A 123 -35.25 9.95 -20.85
C GLY A 123 -36.12 9.97 -19.61
N LYS A 124 -35.46 9.91 -18.45
CA LYS A 124 -35.78 10.73 -17.29
C LYS A 124 -34.88 11.94 -17.33
#